data_AF-A0A0M3JAZ9-F1
#
_entry.id   AF-A0A0M3JAZ9-F1
#
_cell.length_a   1.000
_cell.length_b   1.000
_cell.length_c   1.000
_cell.angle_alpha   90.00
_cell.angle_beta   90.00
_cell.angle_gamma   90.00
#
_symmetry.space_group_name_H-M   'P 1'
#
loop_
_entity.id
_entity.type
_entity.pdbx_description
1 polymer ?
#
loop_
_entity_poly.entity_id
_entity_poly.type
_entity_poly.pdbx_seq_one_letter_code
_entity_poly.pdbx_strand_id
1 'polypeptide(L)'
;MLVLHFLQCAVWPPILPNLRKIDPNRFGGIKYNVPLEKLQIFDRSPELPPDRRRNCKTVAELLMAFFDYYARFDFANQKISMPQARVLDRERPFRG
;
A
#
# COMPACT_ATOMS: atom_id res chain seq x y z
N MET A 1 8.79 -0.99 -3.09
CA MET A 1 7.69 -0.27 -2.39
C MET A 1 6.75 0.48 -3.35
N LEU A 2 7.26 1.17 -4.39
CA LEU A 2 6.42 1.89 -5.37
C LEU A 2 5.36 1.01 -6.06
N VAL A 3 5.76 -0.15 -6.59
CA VAL A 3 4.82 -1.08 -7.26
C VAL A 3 3.69 -1.51 -6.31
N LEU A 4 4.02 -1.84 -5.06
CA LEU A 4 3.00 -2.24 -4.07
C LEU A 4 2.03 -1.09 -3.78
N HIS A 5 2.54 0.12 -3.51
CA HIS A 5 1.70 1.30 -3.33
C HIS A 5 0.81 1.54 -4.55
N PHE A 6 1.38 1.45 -5.75
CA PHE A 6 0.64 1.66 -6.98
C PHE A 6 -0.53 0.69 -7.11
N LEU A 7 -0.28 -0.60 -6.89
CA LEU A 7 -1.30 -1.65 -6.94
C LEU A 7 -2.32 -1.56 -5.78
N GLN A 8 -1.96 -0.93 -4.67
CA GLN A 8 -2.84 -0.75 -3.51
C GLN A 8 -3.78 0.45 -3.62
N CYS A 9 -3.35 1.56 -4.21
CA CYS A 9 -4.15 2.79 -4.20
C CYS A 9 -3.99 3.73 -5.40
N ALA A 10 -3.03 3.51 -6.29
CA ALA A 10 -2.86 4.34 -7.49
C ALA A 10 -3.60 3.78 -8.72
N VAL A 11 -4.19 2.59 -8.61
CA VAL A 11 -5.01 1.96 -9.63
C VAL A 11 -6.37 1.56 -9.05
N TRP A 12 -7.43 1.71 -9.84
CA TRP A 12 -8.78 1.34 -9.46
C TRP A 12 -9.41 0.35 -10.48
N PRO A 13 -10.09 -0.72 -10.04
CA PRO A 13 -10.13 -1.23 -8.65
C PRO A 13 -8.75 -1.63 -8.13
N PRO A 14 -8.48 -1.59 -6.81
CA PRO A 14 -7.17 -1.93 -6.27
C PRO A 14 -6.85 -3.41 -6.50
N ILE A 15 -5.62 -3.68 -6.94
CA ILE A 15 -5.13 -5.05 -7.19
C ILE A 15 -4.64 -5.69 -5.90
N LEU A 16 -3.93 -4.93 -5.06
CA LEU A 16 -3.45 -5.40 -3.77
C LEU A 16 -4.27 -4.79 -2.65
N PRO A 17 -4.61 -5.56 -1.60
CA PRO A 17 -5.25 -5.01 -0.42
C PRO A 17 -4.25 -4.23 0.46
N ASN A 18 -4.80 -3.45 1.39
CA ASN A 18 -4.05 -2.99 2.56
C ASN A 18 -4.12 -4.06 3.65
N LEU A 19 -3.03 -4.82 3.86
CA LEU A 19 -2.97 -5.88 4.86
C LEU A 19 -3.17 -5.38 6.29
N ARG A 20 -2.73 -4.17 6.63
CA ARG A 20 -2.97 -3.58 7.96
C ARG A 20 -4.43 -3.31 8.24
N LYS A 21 -5.22 -3.04 7.19
CA LYS A 21 -6.68 -2.84 7.31
C LYS A 21 -7.41 -4.18 7.38
N ILE A 22 -6.95 -5.18 6.63
CA ILE A 22 -7.58 -6.51 6.60
C ILE A 22 -7.31 -7.28 7.90
N ASP A 23 -6.07 -7.26 8.39
CA ASP A 23 -5.69 -7.96 9.61
C ASP A 23 -4.80 -7.06 10.49
N PRO A 24 -5.41 -6.12 11.24
CA PRO A 24 -4.68 -5.22 12.14
C PRO A 24 -3.98 -5.96 13.29
N ASN A 25 -4.42 -7.16 13.66
CA ASN A 25 -3.79 -7.91 14.75
C ASN A 25 -2.43 -8.44 14.30
N ARG A 26 -2.34 -8.92 13.06
CA ARG A 26 -1.11 -9.47 12.48
C ARG A 26 -0.21 -8.40 11.86
N PHE A 27 -0.79 -7.33 11.29
CA PHE A 27 -0.05 -6.30 10.55
C PHE A 27 -0.18 -4.87 11.12
N GLY A 28 -1.08 -4.61 12.07
CA GLY A 28 -1.49 -3.27 12.50
C GLY A 28 -0.54 -2.55 13.46
N GLY A 29 0.56 -3.16 13.88
CA GLY A 29 1.65 -2.47 14.58
C GLY A 29 1.32 -1.96 16.00
N ILE A 30 0.24 -2.40 16.65
CA ILE A 30 -0.07 -2.01 18.04
C ILE A 30 0.90 -2.66 19.06
N LYS A 31 1.75 -3.59 18.62
CA LYS A 31 2.85 -4.17 19.40
C LYS A 31 4.15 -4.05 18.61
N TYR A 32 4.82 -2.89 18.62
CA TYR A 32 6.18 -2.78 18.02
C TYR A 32 7.28 -3.45 18.85
N ASN A 33 6.96 -4.58 19.49
CA ASN A 33 7.91 -5.47 20.16
C ASN A 33 7.49 -6.93 19.93
N VAL A 34 7.10 -7.28 18.69
CA VAL A 34 6.99 -8.69 18.29
C VAL A 34 8.42 -9.16 18.01
N PRO A 35 8.98 -10.08 18.81
CA PRO A 35 10.28 -10.67 18.53
C PRO A 35 10.30 -11.30 17.14
N LEU A 36 11.45 -11.29 16.47
CA LEU A 36 11.57 -11.82 15.10
C LEU A 36 11.06 -13.27 15.00
N GLU A 37 11.21 -14.04 16.07
CA GLU A 37 10.81 -15.44 16.17
C GLU A 37 9.27 -15.62 16.20
N LYS A 38 8.53 -14.56 16.52
CA LYS A 38 7.06 -14.54 16.54
C LYS A 38 6.46 -13.92 15.27
N LEU A 39 7.28 -13.57 14.27
CA LEU A 39 6.78 -13.07 13.01
C LEU A 39 6.16 -14.22 12.20
N GLN A 40 4.86 -14.09 11.96
CA GLN A 40 4.05 -15.01 11.15
C GLN A 40 4.20 -14.70 9.65
N ILE A 41 5.43 -14.75 9.13
CA ILE A 41 5.75 -14.37 7.74
C ILE A 41 5.26 -15.43 6.74
N PHE A 42 5.27 -16.70 7.14
CA PHE A 42 4.90 -17.84 6.30
C PHE A 42 3.46 -18.32 6.51
N ASP A 43 2.71 -17.63 7.38
CA ASP A 43 1.31 -17.93 7.60
C ASP A 43 0.50 -17.58 6.35
N ARG A 44 -0.63 -18.28 6.18
CA ARG A 44 -1.55 -18.02 5.06
C ARG A 44 -1.91 -16.54 4.97
N SER A 45 -1.97 -16.02 3.75
CA SER A 45 -2.46 -14.67 3.50
C SER A 45 -3.88 -14.53 4.05
N PRO A 46 -4.24 -13.39 4.65
CA PRO A 46 -5.60 -13.17 5.11
C PRO A 46 -6.59 -13.30 3.94
N GLU A 47 -7.78 -13.80 4.24
CA GLU A 47 -8.84 -13.93 3.25
C GLU A 47 -9.26 -12.56 2.74
N LEU A 48 -9.43 -12.46 1.42
CA LEU A 48 -9.89 -11.23 0.79
C LEU A 48 -11.41 -11.15 0.87
N PRO A 49 -12.00 -9.94 0.99
CA PRO A 49 -13.45 -9.78 0.95
C PRO A 49 -14.05 -10.40 -0.31
N PRO A 50 -15.15 -11.18 -0.20
CA PRO A 50 -15.73 -11.89 -1.34
C PRO A 50 -16.24 -10.94 -2.42
N ASP A 51 -16.74 -9.76 -2.03
CA ASP A 51 -17.34 -8.77 -2.94
C ASP A 51 -16.31 -7.79 -3.55
N ARG A 52 -15.00 -8.11 -3.46
CA ARG A 52 -13.97 -7.21 -3.99
C ARG A 52 -14.07 -7.13 -5.51
N ARG A 53 -14.18 -5.89 -6.02
CA ARG A 53 -14.09 -5.62 -7.46
C ARG A 53 -12.74 -6.10 -7.99
N ARG A 54 -12.78 -6.87 -9.09
CA ARG A 54 -11.58 -7.30 -9.80
C ARG A 54 -11.10 -6.20 -10.73
N ASN A 55 -9.79 -6.00 -10.77
CA ASN A 55 -9.16 -5.17 -11.79
C ASN A 55 -8.83 -6.08 -12.98
N CYS A 56 -9.36 -5.74 -14.15
CA CYS A 56 -9.19 -6.52 -15.38
C CYS A 56 -8.15 -5.91 -16.34
N LYS A 57 -7.37 -4.91 -15.89
CA LYS A 57 -6.29 -4.34 -16.70
C LYS A 57 -5.23 -5.39 -16.97
N THR A 58 -4.76 -5.40 -18.21
CA THR A 58 -3.61 -6.20 -18.64
C THR A 58 -2.32 -5.69 -17.97
N VAL A 59 -1.29 -6.54 -17.96
CA VAL A 59 0.04 -6.17 -17.43
C VAL A 59 0.60 -4.94 -18.16
N ALA A 60 0.40 -4.85 -19.49
CA ALA A 60 0.87 -3.72 -20.28
C ALA A 60 0.18 -2.41 -19.87
N GLU A 61 -1.15 -2.42 -19.67
CA GLU A 61 -1.89 -1.25 -19.19
C GLU A 61 -1.47 -0.83 -17.77
N LEU A 62 -1.21 -1.80 -16.89
CA LEU A 62 -0.72 -1.52 -15.53
C LEU A 62 0.68 -0.92 -15.55
N LEU A 63 1.56 -1.40 -16.43
CA LEU A 63 2.91 -0.87 -16.58
C LEU A 63 2.90 0.55 -17.11
N MET A 64 2.08 0.83 -18.13
CA MET A 64 1.88 2.17 -18.68
C MET A 64 1.34 3.12 -17.60
N ALA A 65 0.30 2.71 -16.87
CA ALA A 65 -0.28 3.49 -15.78
C ALA A 65 0.69 3.69 -14.60
N PHE A 66 1.59 2.73 -14.33
CA PHE A 66 2.62 2.87 -13.30
C PHE A 66 3.60 3.99 -13.64
N PHE A 67 4.12 4.01 -14.87
CA PHE A 67 5.03 5.07 -15.30
C PHE A 67 4.32 6.43 -15.34
N ASP A 68 3.12 6.46 -15.89
CA ASP A 68 2.31 7.68 -16.01
C ASP A 68 1.92 8.26 -14.62
N TYR A 69 1.60 7.40 -13.65
CA TYR A 69 1.34 7.83 -12.27
C TYR A 69 2.59 8.44 -11.62
N TYR A 70 3.73 7.75 -11.69
CA TYR A 70 4.94 8.21 -11.01
C TYR A 70 5.68 9.33 -11.73
N ALA A 71 5.49 9.50 -13.03
CA ALA A 71 5.94 10.69 -13.75
C ALA A 71 5.28 11.98 -13.23
N ARG A 72 4.07 11.85 -12.67
CA ARG A 72 3.26 12.96 -12.14
C ARG A 72 3.26 13.06 -10.62
N PHE A 73 3.91 12.12 -9.93
CA PHE A 73 3.94 12.08 -8.47
C PHE A 73 4.89 13.14 -7.91
N ASP A 74 4.42 13.96 -6.98
CA ASP A 74 5.23 15.00 -6.35
C ASP A 74 6.10 14.40 -5.23
N PHE A 75 7.27 13.88 -5.61
CA PHE A 75 8.22 13.32 -4.65
C PHE A 75 8.82 14.35 -3.68
N ALA A 76 8.73 15.65 -4.00
CA ALA A 76 9.28 16.72 -3.18
C ALA A 76 8.38 16.99 -1.97
N ASN A 77 7.07 17.11 -2.20
CA ASN A 77 6.11 17.48 -1.17
C ASN A 77 5.27 16.31 -0.64
N GLN A 78 5.26 15.16 -1.31
CA GLN A 78 4.46 14.02 -0.90
C GLN A 78 5.32 12.83 -0.46
N LYS A 79 4.70 11.94 0.31
CA LYS A 79 5.28 10.67 0.76
C LYS A 79 4.29 9.53 0.57
N ILE A 80 4.85 8.37 0.27
CA ILE A 80 4.10 7.12 0.09
C ILE A 80 3.93 6.46 1.46
N SER A 81 2.68 6.24 1.87
CA SER A 81 2.35 5.52 3.10
C SER A 81 1.83 4.13 2.77
N MET A 82 2.73 3.14 2.82
CA MET A 82 2.37 1.72 2.69
C MET A 82 1.37 1.27 3.76
N PRO A 83 1.54 1.62 5.06
CA PRO A 83 0.56 1.27 6.09
C PRO A 83 -0.86 1.75 5.84
N GLN A 84 -1.00 2.94 5.28
CA GLN A 84 -2.30 3.56 5.05
C GLN A 84 -2.81 3.30 3.63
N ALA A 85 -1.96 2.72 2.76
CA ALA A 85 -2.20 2.56 1.32
C ALA A 85 -2.69 3.88 0.71
N ARG A 86 -1.93 4.97 0.92
CA ARG A 86 -2.25 6.29 0.39
C ARG A 86 -1.03 7.19 0.29
N VAL A 87 -1.21 8.29 -0.42
CA VAL A 87 -0.29 9.42 -0.45
C VAL A 87 -0.56 10.33 0.74
N LEU A 88 0.51 10.83 1.34
CA LEU A 88 0.45 11.83 2.42
C LEU A 88 1.27 13.03 2.02
N ASP A 89 0.83 14.22 2.41
CA ASP A 89 1.68 15.40 2.34
C ASP A 89 2.79 15.31 3.39
N ARG A 90 3.96 15.85 3.04
CA ARG A 90 5.04 16.09 3.99
C ARG A 90 4.68 17.32 4.79
N GLU A 91 4.71 17.22 6.11
CA GLU A 91 4.56 18.39 6.97
C GLU A 91 5.68 19.38 6.64
N ARG A 92 5.33 20.64 6.41
CA ARG A 92 6.33 21.71 6.32
C ARG A 92 7.02 21.77 7.68
N PRO A 93 8.36 21.75 7.76
CA PRO A 93 9.02 22.00 9.03
C PRO A 93 8.55 23.35 9.55
N PHE A 94 8.09 23.40 10.81
CA PHE A 94 7.78 24.65 11.51
C PHE A 94 9.00 25.55 11.40
N ARG A 95 8.90 26.63 10.60
CA ARG A 95 9.84 27.74 10.67
C ARG A 95 9.33 28.67 11.76
N GLY A 96 9.76 28.41 12.98
CA GLY A 96 9.76 29.39 14.08
C GLY A 96 11.00 30.25 14.00
#